data_AF-A6E7Y6-F1
#
_entry.id   AF-A6E7Y6-F1
#
_cell.length_a   1.000
_cell.length_b   1.000
_cell.length_c   1.000
_cell.angle_alpha   90.00
_cell.angle_beta   90.00
_cell.angle_gamma   90.00
#
_symmetry.space_group_name_H-M   'P 1'
#
loop_
_entity.id
_entity.type
_entity.pdbx_description
1 polymer ?
#
loop_
_entity_poly.entity_id
_entity_poly.type
_entity_poly.pdbx_seq_one_letter_code
_entity_poly.pdbx_strand_id
1 'polypeptide(L)'
;MCKFGTTPDELKVDSQKKHFINDEQGAEKPLGNTKDLGQPFKAKTFGSCKKSNNNPCKPAITKWEGFYENVVLDNGGQILLEKSKATCAVAGSACVEFTFHGQTAAMGNAQAKKAEEESSAFLNPMLNIKKIDDYTGSFSLPVA
;
A
#
# COMPACT_ATOMS: atom_id res chain seq x y z
N MET A 1 5.49 -9.03 -0.97
CA MET A 1 5.69 -10.49 -0.84
C MET A 1 7.15 -10.86 -1.10
N CYS A 2 7.72 -11.79 -0.33
CA CYS A 2 9.05 -12.35 -0.57
C CYS A 2 9.00 -13.53 -1.56
N LYS A 3 9.90 -13.57 -2.56
CA LYS A 3 10.03 -14.66 -3.55
C LYS A 3 10.33 -16.03 -2.93
N PHE A 4 10.95 -16.05 -1.76
CA PHE A 4 11.25 -17.27 -1.02
C PHE A 4 10.20 -17.57 0.06
N GLY A 5 9.27 -16.65 0.31
CA GLY A 5 8.17 -16.79 1.25
C GLY A 5 6.99 -17.55 0.66
N THR A 6 6.01 -17.88 1.49
CA THR A 6 4.76 -18.54 1.06
C THR A 6 3.53 -17.66 1.17
N THR A 7 3.57 -16.59 1.96
CA THR A 7 2.43 -15.66 2.12
C THR A 7 2.88 -14.20 2.00
N PRO A 8 2.02 -13.30 1.52
CA PRO A 8 2.26 -11.86 1.58
C PRO A 8 2.10 -11.34 3.02
N ASP A 9 2.60 -10.13 3.25
CA ASP A 9 2.40 -9.34 4.47
C ASP A 9 2.32 -7.86 4.07
N GLU A 10 1.76 -7.03 4.95
CA GLU A 10 1.50 -5.61 4.76
C GLU A 10 2.68 -4.79 5.28
N LEU A 11 3.17 -3.86 4.46
CA LEU A 11 4.20 -2.89 4.86
C LEU A 11 3.57 -1.87 5.82
N LYS A 12 4.13 -1.76 7.02
CA LYS A 12 3.78 -0.76 8.02
C LYS A 12 4.83 0.35 8.00
N VAL A 13 4.39 1.57 7.69
CA VAL A 13 5.25 2.75 7.60
C VAL A 13 5.30 3.45 8.96
N ASP A 14 6.32 3.12 9.76
CA ASP A 14 6.57 3.78 11.06
C ASP A 14 7.68 4.85 10.97
N SER A 15 8.38 4.94 9.84
CA SER A 15 9.55 5.80 9.65
C SER A 15 9.23 7.29 9.48
N GLN A 16 7.96 7.65 9.27
CA GLN A 16 7.49 9.02 9.08
C GLN A 16 5.99 9.13 9.44
N LYS A 17 5.52 10.36 9.71
CA LYS A 17 4.10 10.65 10.06
C LYS A 17 3.52 11.89 9.37
N LYS A 18 4.15 12.36 8.28
CA LYS A 18 3.83 13.64 7.62
C LYS A 18 3.30 13.48 6.20
N HIS A 19 3.75 12.46 5.48
CA HIS A 19 3.48 12.29 4.06
C HIS A 19 2.46 11.17 3.87
N PHE A 20 1.31 11.52 3.30
CA PHE A 20 0.20 10.62 3.02
C PHE A 20 -0.21 10.78 1.56
N ILE A 21 -0.74 9.72 0.96
CA ILE A 21 -1.23 9.74 -0.44
C ILE A 21 -2.69 9.30 -0.46
N ASN A 22 -3.52 10.05 -1.17
CA ASN A 22 -4.97 9.83 -1.32
C ASN A 22 -5.70 9.59 0.02
N ASP A 23 -5.35 10.43 0.99
CA ASP A 23 -5.86 10.44 2.35
C ASP A 23 -6.01 11.91 2.77
N GLU A 24 -7.24 12.40 2.74
CA GLU A 24 -7.55 13.82 3.00
C GLU A 24 -7.28 14.21 4.46
N GLN A 25 -7.48 13.27 5.41
CA GLN A 25 -7.18 13.51 6.81
C GLN A 25 -5.70 13.31 7.14
N GLY A 26 -4.95 12.60 6.28
CA GLY A 26 -3.52 12.36 6.44
C GLY A 26 -3.22 11.56 7.71
N ALA A 27 -3.87 10.40 7.87
CA ALA A 27 -3.76 9.59 9.09
C ALA A 27 -3.58 8.08 8.83
N GLU A 28 -4.13 7.55 7.74
CA GLU A 28 -4.30 6.11 7.52
C GLU A 28 -3.39 5.56 6.43
N LYS A 29 -3.02 6.38 5.43
CA LYS A 29 -2.24 5.92 4.26
C LYS A 29 -0.87 6.59 4.15
N PRO A 30 0.04 6.32 5.11
CA PRO A 30 1.37 6.89 5.08
C PRO A 30 2.17 6.39 3.88
N LEU A 31 2.96 7.29 3.31
CA LEU A 31 3.85 7.00 2.20
C LEU A 31 5.07 6.18 2.63
N GLY A 32 5.22 4.98 2.06
CA GLY A 32 6.40 4.14 2.27
C GLY A 32 7.67 4.74 1.67
N ASN A 33 8.78 4.58 2.36
CA ASN A 33 10.07 5.16 1.96
C ASN A 33 11.27 4.24 2.28
N THR A 34 12.44 4.60 1.75
CA THR A 34 13.67 3.79 1.90
C THR A 34 14.18 3.65 3.34
N LYS A 35 13.62 4.38 4.32
CA LYS A 35 13.93 4.21 5.75
C LYS A 35 13.06 3.16 6.44
N ASP A 36 12.08 2.56 5.77
CA ASP A 36 11.32 1.41 6.27
C ASP A 36 12.20 0.13 6.23
N LEU A 37 13.18 0.05 7.14
CA LEU A 37 14.17 -1.02 7.26
C LEU A 37 13.89 -1.93 8.46
N GLY A 38 14.64 -3.03 8.60
CA GLY A 38 14.45 -3.99 9.69
C GLY A 38 13.22 -4.86 9.44
N GLN A 39 12.22 -4.84 10.31
CA GLN A 39 11.02 -5.69 10.17
C GLN A 39 9.74 -4.84 10.04
N PRO A 40 9.59 -4.07 8.95
CA PRO A 40 8.52 -3.08 8.78
C PRO A 40 7.21 -3.72 8.32
N PHE A 41 6.90 -4.96 8.74
CA PHE A 41 5.70 -5.66 8.30
C PHE A 41 4.77 -5.97 9.46
N LYS A 42 3.46 -5.96 9.21
CA LYS A 42 2.42 -6.09 10.24
C LYS A 42 2.43 -7.47 10.90
N ALA A 43 2.34 -8.54 10.12
CA ALA A 43 2.43 -9.92 10.64
C ALA A 43 3.89 -10.33 10.93
N LYS A 44 4.86 -9.51 10.49
CA LYS A 44 6.29 -9.71 10.71
C LYS A 44 6.83 -11.00 10.07
N THR A 45 6.10 -11.58 9.11
CA THR A 45 6.45 -12.86 8.50
C THR A 45 5.85 -13.01 7.09
N PHE A 46 6.59 -13.64 6.18
CA PHE A 46 6.09 -14.09 4.87
C PHE A 46 5.80 -15.59 4.83
N GLY A 47 5.36 -16.18 5.94
CA GLY A 47 5.08 -17.61 6.04
C GLY A 47 6.36 -18.44 6.22
N SER A 48 6.56 -19.47 5.41
CA SER A 48 7.80 -20.29 5.43
C SER A 48 8.80 -19.82 4.37
N CYS A 49 10.09 -19.96 4.65
CA CYS A 49 11.17 -19.46 3.79
C CYS A 49 11.96 -20.60 3.15
N LYS A 50 11.90 -20.74 1.82
CA LYS A 50 12.69 -21.74 1.08
C LYS A 50 14.21 -21.57 1.27
N LYS A 51 14.69 -20.34 1.44
CA LYS A 51 16.12 -20.03 1.65
C LYS A 51 16.60 -20.34 3.07
N SER A 52 15.66 -20.56 4.00
CA SER A 52 15.94 -20.87 5.40
C SER A 52 15.44 -22.26 5.79
N ASN A 53 15.54 -23.25 4.89
CA ASN A 53 15.07 -24.63 5.12
C ASN A 53 13.60 -24.72 5.59
N ASN A 54 12.73 -23.91 4.98
CA ASN A 54 11.30 -23.79 5.32
C ASN A 54 11.00 -23.32 6.76
N ASN A 55 12.00 -22.81 7.49
CA ASN A 55 11.77 -22.08 8.73
C ASN A 55 10.96 -20.79 8.48
N PRO A 56 10.36 -20.18 9.52
CA PRO A 56 9.59 -18.96 9.38
C PRO A 56 10.35 -17.85 8.64
N CYS A 57 9.74 -17.27 7.61
CA CYS A 57 10.30 -16.19 6.81
C CYS A 57 10.16 -14.87 7.58
N LYS A 58 11.14 -14.56 8.43
CA LYS A 58 11.21 -13.29 9.16
C LYS A 58 12.17 -12.32 8.44
N PRO A 59 11.68 -11.53 7.47
CA PRO A 59 12.53 -10.64 6.70
C PRO A 59 13.09 -9.51 7.59
N ALA A 60 14.42 -9.40 7.66
CA ALA A 60 15.09 -8.19 8.12
C ALA A 60 15.56 -7.41 6.89
N ILE A 61 14.80 -6.39 6.48
CA ILE A 61 15.09 -5.54 5.31
C ILE A 61 16.34 -4.72 5.56
N THR A 62 17.31 -4.85 4.65
CA THR A 62 18.61 -4.16 4.72
C THR A 62 18.69 -2.98 3.77
N LYS A 63 17.99 -3.05 2.64
CA LYS A 63 17.93 -1.95 1.65
C LYS A 63 16.71 -2.09 0.74
N TRP A 64 16.35 -0.96 0.15
CA TRP A 64 15.40 -0.84 -0.95
C TRP A 64 16.12 -0.43 -2.23
N GLU A 65 15.59 -0.80 -3.38
CA GLU A 65 16.04 -0.39 -4.70
C GLU A 65 14.84 -0.13 -5.62
N GLY A 66 15.06 0.63 -6.71
CA GLY A 66 13.98 1.00 -7.64
C GLY A 66 12.97 1.98 -7.06
N PHE A 67 13.38 2.80 -6.09
CA PHE A 67 12.61 3.90 -5.51
C PHE A 67 12.64 5.14 -6.41
N TYR A 68 11.82 6.14 -6.11
CA TYR A 68 11.79 7.41 -6.82
C TYR A 68 12.90 8.34 -6.30
N GLU A 69 13.87 8.67 -7.16
CA GLU A 69 15.10 9.36 -6.75
C GLU A 69 14.96 10.88 -6.65
N ASN A 70 14.00 11.47 -7.37
CA ASN A 70 13.88 12.93 -7.50
C ASN A 70 13.26 13.62 -6.28
N VAL A 71 12.79 12.85 -5.28
CA VAL A 71 12.18 13.38 -4.06
C VAL A 71 12.80 12.70 -2.84
N VAL A 72 13.24 13.53 -1.90
CA VAL A 72 13.76 13.11 -0.60
C VAL A 72 12.83 13.67 0.48
N LEU A 73 12.35 12.81 1.36
CA LEU A 73 11.50 13.16 2.49
C LEU A 73 12.34 13.75 3.63
N ASP A 74 11.67 14.38 4.61
CA ASP A 74 12.31 15.00 5.78
C ASP A 74 13.23 14.04 6.56
N ASN A 75 12.91 12.74 6.57
CA ASN A 75 13.71 11.71 7.24
C ASN A 75 14.91 11.21 6.39
N GLY A 76 15.17 11.86 5.25
CA GLY A 76 16.20 11.46 4.28
C GLY A 76 15.85 10.20 3.49
N GLY A 77 14.60 9.71 3.56
CA GLY A 77 14.10 8.59 2.79
C GLY A 77 13.63 9.00 1.40
N GLN A 78 13.68 8.07 0.45
CA GLN A 78 13.14 8.23 -0.91
C GLN A 78 11.85 7.43 -1.07
N ILE A 79 10.97 7.85 -1.96
CA ILE A 79 9.62 7.29 -2.08
C ILE A 79 9.66 5.90 -2.70
N LEU A 80 9.00 4.92 -2.08
CA LEU A 80 8.84 3.59 -2.67
C LEU A 80 7.74 3.60 -3.75
N LEU A 81 8.02 2.90 -4.84
CA LEU A 81 7.12 2.69 -5.97
C LEU A 81 6.67 1.23 -6.00
N GLU A 82 5.65 0.91 -6.79
CA GLU A 82 5.21 -0.47 -7.04
C GLU A 82 6.34 -1.38 -7.53
N LYS A 83 7.24 -0.83 -8.35
CA LYS A 83 8.41 -1.54 -8.88
C LYS A 83 9.56 -1.66 -7.88
N SER A 84 9.50 -0.96 -6.75
CA SER A 84 10.57 -0.98 -5.77
C SER A 84 10.68 -2.37 -5.14
N LYS A 85 11.91 -2.76 -4.84
CA LYS A 85 12.23 -4.08 -4.29
C LYS A 85 13.03 -3.95 -3.02
N ALA A 86 12.80 -4.85 -2.08
CA ALA A 86 13.54 -4.93 -0.83
C ALA A 86 14.47 -6.14 -0.82
N THR A 87 15.67 -5.94 -0.26
CA THR A 87 16.62 -7.01 0.07
C THR A 87 16.46 -7.35 1.55
N CYS A 88 16.29 -8.63 1.89
CA CYS A 88 16.35 -9.09 3.28
C CYS A 88 17.73 -9.69 3.61
N ALA A 89 18.10 -9.65 4.88
CA ALA A 89 19.39 -10.15 5.39
C ALA A 89 19.66 -11.63 5.07
N VAL A 90 18.60 -12.44 4.92
CA VAL A 90 18.70 -13.87 4.59
C VAL A 90 19.00 -14.09 3.10
N ALA A 91 18.39 -13.30 2.21
CA ALA A 91 18.54 -13.48 0.77
C ALA A 91 19.83 -12.84 0.24
N GLY A 92 20.26 -11.72 0.81
CA GLY A 92 21.42 -10.94 0.34
C GLY A 92 21.21 -10.23 -1.01
N SER A 93 20.08 -10.48 -1.68
CA SER A 93 19.65 -9.84 -2.92
C SER A 93 18.16 -9.48 -2.85
N ALA A 94 17.69 -8.68 -3.81
CA ALA A 94 16.31 -8.21 -3.84
C ALA A 94 15.31 -9.36 -4.01
N CYS A 95 14.50 -9.57 -2.98
CA CYS A 95 13.61 -10.71 -2.87
C CYS A 95 12.18 -10.33 -2.48
N VAL A 96 11.93 -9.11 -1.99
CA VAL A 96 10.60 -8.64 -1.62
C VAL A 96 10.09 -7.66 -2.67
N GLU A 97 8.89 -7.89 -3.20
CA GLU A 97 8.25 -7.05 -4.22
C GLU A 97 6.83 -6.66 -3.76
N PHE A 98 6.32 -5.51 -4.21
CA PHE A 98 4.94 -5.13 -3.95
C PHE A 98 3.99 -5.89 -4.87
N THR A 99 2.97 -6.52 -4.29
CA THR A 99 1.89 -7.18 -5.05
C THR A 99 0.65 -6.30 -5.14
N PHE A 100 0.51 -5.35 -4.21
CA PHE A 100 -0.53 -4.36 -4.15
C PHE A 100 0.04 -3.11 -3.48
N HIS A 101 -0.29 -1.93 -4.01
CA HIS A 101 0.27 -0.65 -3.55
C HIS A 101 -0.54 0.01 -2.44
N GLY A 102 -1.65 -0.59 -1.99
CA GLY A 102 -2.42 -0.10 -0.85
C GLY A 102 -3.28 1.15 -1.12
N GLN A 103 -3.33 1.62 -2.37
CA GLN A 103 -4.14 2.76 -2.77
C GLN A 103 -5.29 2.28 -3.66
N THR A 104 -6.51 2.73 -3.40
CA THR A 104 -7.64 2.54 -4.32
C THR A 104 -8.04 3.93 -4.78
N ALA A 105 -8.11 4.15 -6.10
CA ALA A 105 -8.57 5.42 -6.62
C ALA A 105 -10.02 5.67 -6.18
N ALA A 106 -10.30 6.84 -5.61
CA ALA A 106 -11.68 7.25 -5.38
C ALA A 106 -12.38 7.40 -6.74
N MET A 107 -13.64 6.98 -6.84
CA MET A 107 -14.43 7.18 -8.07
C MET A 107 -14.69 8.67 -8.26
N GLY A 108 -14.02 9.29 -9.22
CA GLY A 108 -14.30 10.66 -9.64
C GLY A 108 -15.45 10.76 -10.64
N ASN A 109 -15.94 11.97 -10.88
CA ASN A 109 -17.12 12.29 -11.69
C ASN A 109 -17.00 11.76 -13.13
N ALA A 110 -15.78 11.75 -13.69
CA ALA A 110 -15.51 11.21 -15.02
C ALA A 110 -15.76 9.69 -15.10
N GLN A 111 -15.50 8.95 -14.01
CA GLN A 111 -15.76 7.51 -13.93
C GLN A 111 -17.25 7.26 -13.67
N ALA A 112 -17.86 8.05 -12.80
CA ALA A 112 -19.30 8.04 -12.56
C ALA A 112 -20.14 8.27 -13.84
N LYS A 113 -19.71 9.18 -14.72
CA LYS A 113 -20.38 9.42 -16.01
C LYS A 113 -20.29 8.25 -16.99
N LYS A 114 -19.24 7.42 -16.86
CA LYS A 114 -19.04 6.22 -17.69
C LYS A 114 -19.67 4.96 -17.08
N ALA A 115 -20.10 5.02 -15.81
CA ALA A 115 -20.76 3.91 -15.17
C ALA A 115 -22.13 3.65 -15.81
N GLU A 116 -22.43 2.38 -16.07
CA GLU A 116 -23.72 1.97 -16.57
C GLU A 116 -24.76 2.12 -15.46
N GLU A 117 -25.80 2.91 -15.74
CA GLU A 117 -26.77 3.33 -14.74
C GLU A 117 -27.64 2.15 -14.27
N GLU A 118 -28.04 1.27 -15.18
CA GLU A 118 -28.88 0.11 -14.87
C GLU A 118 -28.15 -0.89 -13.97
N SER A 119 -26.90 -1.24 -14.33
CA SER A 119 -26.05 -2.12 -13.51
C SER A 119 -25.80 -1.52 -12.12
N SER A 120 -25.55 -0.22 -12.04
CA SER A 120 -25.33 0.48 -10.77
C SER A 120 -26.60 0.50 -9.90
N ALA A 121 -27.76 0.77 -10.51
CA ALA A 121 -29.06 0.80 -9.84
C ALA A 121 -29.52 -0.60 -9.39
N PHE A 122 -29.18 -1.66 -10.13
CA PHE A 122 -29.44 -3.04 -9.73
C PHE A 122 -28.61 -3.44 -8.51
N LEU A 123 -27.33 -3.09 -8.49
CA LEU A 123 -26.43 -3.39 -7.37
C LEU A 123 -26.78 -2.56 -6.12
N ASN A 124 -27.13 -1.28 -6.30
CA ASN A 124 -27.53 -0.41 -5.21
C ASN A 124 -28.58 0.61 -5.66
N PRO A 125 -29.88 0.30 -5.49
CA PRO A 125 -30.98 1.19 -5.89
C PRO A 125 -31.02 2.54 -5.18
N MET A 126 -30.37 2.65 -4.01
CA MET A 126 -30.34 3.90 -3.23
C MET A 126 -29.24 4.86 -3.69
N LEU A 127 -28.29 4.40 -4.51
CA LEU A 127 -27.15 5.19 -4.95
C LEU A 127 -27.28 5.53 -6.43
N ASN A 128 -27.52 6.79 -6.75
CA ASN A 128 -27.39 7.26 -8.13
C ASN A 128 -25.94 7.64 -8.41
N ILE A 129 -25.22 6.74 -9.09
CA ILE A 129 -23.80 6.93 -9.38
C ILE A 129 -23.53 8.16 -10.27
N LYS A 130 -24.50 8.60 -11.08
CA LYS A 130 -24.34 9.81 -11.92
C LYS A 130 -24.46 11.11 -11.15
N LYS A 131 -24.95 11.03 -9.90
CA LYS A 131 -25.03 12.13 -8.95
C LYS A 131 -24.06 11.97 -7.79
N ILE A 132 -22.94 11.26 -8.01
CA ILE A 132 -21.99 10.96 -6.93
C ILE A 132 -21.50 12.23 -6.21
N ASP A 133 -21.42 13.36 -6.93
CA ASP A 133 -21.04 14.68 -6.41
C ASP A 133 -21.98 15.16 -5.30
N ASP A 134 -23.29 14.92 -5.44
CA ASP A 134 -24.30 15.31 -4.46
C ASP A 134 -24.10 14.59 -3.11
N TYR A 135 -23.41 13.44 -3.13
CA TYR A 135 -23.14 12.62 -1.95
C TYR A 135 -21.73 12.84 -1.37
N THR A 136 -20.78 13.33 -2.17
CA THR A 136 -19.38 13.55 -1.73
C THR A 136 -19.24 14.62 -0.64
N GLY A 137 -20.24 15.50 -0.47
CA GLY A 137 -20.28 16.49 0.62
C GLY A 137 -20.83 16.00 1.96
N SER A 138 -21.34 14.76 2.07
CA SER A 138 -22.08 14.29 3.27
C SER A 138 -21.65 12.95 3.86
N PHE A 139 -20.56 12.34 3.38
CA PHE A 139 -20.05 11.09 3.95
C PHE A 139 -19.08 11.34 5.11
N SER A 140 -19.59 11.85 6.23
CA SER A 140 -19.01 11.49 7.53
C SER A 140 -19.48 10.07 7.84
N LEU A 141 -18.67 9.06 7.48
CA LEU A 141 -18.89 7.71 7.98
C LEU A 141 -18.85 7.77 9.52
N PRO A 142 -19.91 7.38 10.24
CA PRO A 142 -19.81 7.23 11.67
C PRO A 142 -18.81 6.11 11.94
N VAL A 143 -17.67 6.48 12.52
CA VAL A 143 -16.73 5.54 13.11
C VAL A 143 -17.46 4.82 14.24
N ALA A 144 -17.61 3.50 14.11
CA ALA A 144 -18.01 2.61 15.20
C ALA A 144 -16.76 2.04 15.88
#